data_AF-A0A518AMB6-F1
#
_entry.id   AF-A0A518AMB6-F1
#
_cell.length_a   1.000
_cell.length_b   1.000
_cell.length_c   1.000
_cell.angle_alpha   90.00
_cell.angle_beta   90.00
_cell.angle_gamma   90.00
#
_symmetry.space_group_name_H-M   'P 1'
#
loop_
_entity.id
_entity.type
_entity.pdbx_description
1 polymer ?
#
loop_
_entity_poly.entity_id
_entity_poly.type
_entity_poly.pdbx_seq_one_letter_code
_entity_poly.pdbx_strand_id
1 'polypeptide(L)'
;MADFRTHVTTSSVLGIGYAGMGIVSGMEIESAIVGGGLCGVSGMLPDLDSNSGIPIREATGFAAGIVPMLLVDRFRSIGMPYDRMVLITAILYFVIRFAGAQLLGRFTVHRGMFHSIPAGLIFAGLAFLICGPADEYQVRYFKAGAVFFGFMSHLFLDELYSIQWQGGTWRLKRSFGTAIKLWGKNGWANFSTYTKLTIVAVMVASEPSVMSYLEERYPELADRVQRINEAQDELVTNVRDRVHAGSETPNETTAANHSTTPDSSSATANWLQPGRTQSSQPTSYPTPNSNPPSNFRPSSVEEDFKPNAGQPDYGTARPFYRASTTLPQQ
;
A
#
# COMPACT_ATOMS: atom_id res chain seq x y z
N MET A 1 -8.07 -27.49 2.52
CA MET A 1 -7.40 -26.73 1.47
C MET A 1 -7.67 -27.36 0.14
N ALA A 2 -8.38 -26.59 -0.69
CA ALA A 2 -8.45 -26.81 -2.12
C ALA A 2 -7.07 -26.54 -2.76
N ASP A 3 -6.92 -26.77 -4.06
CA ASP A 3 -5.71 -26.33 -4.75
C ASP A 3 -5.68 -24.80 -4.85
N PHE A 4 -4.48 -24.22 -4.90
CA PHE A 4 -4.27 -22.77 -5.07
C PHE A 4 -5.04 -22.24 -6.30
N ARG A 5 -5.07 -23.03 -7.39
CA ARG A 5 -5.86 -22.70 -8.59
C ARG A 5 -7.36 -22.59 -8.30
N THR A 6 -7.90 -23.49 -7.47
CA THR A 6 -9.32 -23.46 -7.09
C THR A 6 -9.66 -22.17 -6.37
N HIS A 7 -8.87 -21.79 -5.37
CA HIS A 7 -9.07 -20.55 -4.60
C HIS A 7 -9.06 -19.32 -5.51
N VAL A 8 -8.03 -19.17 -6.36
CA VAL A 8 -7.91 -18.05 -7.32
C VAL A 8 -9.03 -18.04 -8.35
N THR A 9 -9.43 -19.20 -8.89
CA THR A 9 -10.53 -19.27 -9.86
C THR A 9 -11.86 -18.86 -9.23
N THR A 10 -12.19 -19.39 -8.05
CA THR A 10 -13.46 -19.07 -7.39
C THR A 10 -13.52 -17.61 -6.93
N SER A 11 -12.45 -17.06 -6.36
CA SER A 11 -12.41 -15.64 -5.98
C SER A 11 -12.52 -14.73 -7.20
N SER A 12 -11.93 -15.11 -8.34
CA SER A 12 -12.02 -14.36 -9.60
C SER A 12 -13.43 -14.38 -10.20
N VAL A 13 -14.09 -15.55 -10.20
CA VAL A 13 -15.50 -15.65 -10.63
C VAL A 13 -16.42 -14.85 -9.71
N LEU A 14 -16.19 -14.90 -8.39
CA LEU A 14 -16.92 -14.07 -7.43
C LEU A 14 -16.64 -12.58 -7.67
N GLY A 15 -15.41 -12.21 -8.03
CA GLY A 15 -15.03 -10.85 -8.40
C GLY A 15 -15.73 -10.32 -9.65
N ILE A 16 -15.93 -11.15 -10.68
CA ILE A 16 -16.74 -10.79 -11.86
C ILE A 16 -18.18 -10.49 -11.44
N GLY A 17 -18.77 -11.35 -10.58
CA GLY A 17 -20.10 -11.12 -10.01
C GLY A 17 -20.18 -9.84 -9.16
N TYR A 18 -19.13 -9.56 -8.37
CA TYR A 18 -19.04 -8.38 -7.51
C TYR A 18 -18.93 -7.08 -8.34
N ALA A 19 -18.15 -7.08 -9.42
CA ALA A 19 -18.09 -5.97 -10.37
C ALA A 19 -19.45 -5.75 -11.04
N GLY A 20 -20.12 -6.82 -11.50
CA GLY A 20 -21.46 -6.74 -12.08
C GLY A 20 -22.49 -6.15 -11.10
N MET A 21 -22.44 -6.56 -9.83
CA MET A 21 -23.26 -5.98 -8.75
C MET A 21 -22.97 -4.49 -8.56
N GLY A 22 -21.69 -4.09 -8.56
CA GLY A 22 -21.28 -2.68 -8.51
C GLY A 22 -21.90 -1.84 -9.62
N ILE A 23 -21.76 -2.28 -10.87
CA ILE A 23 -22.34 -1.61 -12.05
C ILE A 23 -23.87 -1.49 -11.93
N VAL A 24 -24.56 -2.57 -11.54
CA VAL A 24 -26.03 -2.57 -11.35
C VAL A 24 -26.47 -1.66 -10.19
N SER A 25 -25.64 -1.49 -9.16
CA SER A 25 -25.88 -0.55 -8.06
C SER A 25 -25.59 0.92 -8.41
N GLY A 26 -25.24 1.23 -9.65
CA GLY A 26 -24.97 2.59 -10.13
C GLY A 26 -23.53 3.07 -9.92
N MET A 27 -22.60 2.16 -9.65
CA MET A 27 -21.19 2.49 -9.48
C MET A 27 -20.49 2.70 -10.82
N GLU A 28 -19.52 3.61 -10.85
CA GLU A 28 -18.62 3.81 -11.99
C GLU A 28 -17.96 2.47 -12.41
N ILE A 29 -17.91 2.21 -13.72
CA ILE A 29 -17.50 0.92 -14.29
C ILE A 29 -16.05 0.60 -13.91
N GLU A 30 -15.19 1.61 -13.95
CA GLU A 30 -13.79 1.60 -13.57
C GLU A 30 -13.62 1.16 -12.11
N SER A 31 -14.34 1.81 -11.19
CA SER A 31 -14.33 1.46 -9.76
C SER A 31 -14.93 0.08 -9.49
N ALA A 32 -15.96 -0.33 -10.24
CA ALA A 32 -16.56 -1.65 -10.15
C ALA A 32 -15.60 -2.77 -10.61
N ILE A 33 -14.92 -2.59 -11.75
CA ILE A 33 -13.90 -3.51 -12.27
C ILE A 33 -12.71 -3.60 -11.32
N VAL A 34 -12.22 -2.48 -10.78
CA VAL A 34 -11.16 -2.49 -9.76
C VAL A 34 -11.59 -3.26 -8.52
N GLY A 35 -12.82 -3.09 -8.05
CA GLY A 35 -13.38 -3.92 -6.97
C GLY A 35 -13.41 -5.40 -7.33
N GLY A 36 -13.89 -5.77 -8.52
CA GLY A 36 -13.88 -7.17 -8.98
C GLY A 36 -12.47 -7.78 -9.02
N GLY A 37 -11.48 -7.04 -9.50
CA GLY A 37 -10.07 -7.45 -9.48
C GLY A 37 -9.52 -7.62 -8.06
N LEU A 38 -9.82 -6.68 -7.15
CA LEU A 38 -9.46 -6.78 -5.73
C LEU A 38 -10.11 -8.01 -5.06
N CYS A 39 -11.35 -8.34 -5.40
CA CYS A 39 -12.01 -9.56 -4.95
C CYS A 39 -11.30 -10.83 -5.47
N GLY A 40 -10.94 -10.85 -6.76
CA GLY A 40 -10.16 -11.97 -7.33
C GLY A 40 -8.85 -12.21 -6.59
N VAL A 41 -8.07 -11.15 -6.40
CA VAL A 41 -6.72 -11.21 -5.79
C VAL A 41 -6.78 -11.51 -4.29
N SER A 42 -7.75 -10.96 -3.57
CA SER A 42 -7.84 -11.12 -2.11
C SER A 42 -8.13 -12.56 -1.65
N GLY A 43 -8.64 -13.43 -2.54
CA GLY A 43 -8.71 -14.88 -2.31
C GLY A 43 -7.35 -15.58 -2.13
N MET A 44 -6.23 -14.91 -2.44
CA MET A 44 -4.87 -15.40 -2.18
C MET A 44 -4.30 -14.95 -0.83
N LEU A 45 -4.96 -14.02 -0.12
CA LEU A 45 -4.41 -13.41 1.11
C LEU A 45 -4.25 -14.41 2.29
N PRO A 46 -5.14 -15.40 2.51
CA PRO A 46 -4.91 -16.40 3.57
C PRO A 46 -3.67 -17.27 3.34
N ASP A 47 -3.38 -17.64 2.07
CA ASP A 47 -2.23 -18.46 1.69
C ASP A 47 -0.87 -17.78 1.94
N LEU A 48 -0.84 -16.45 2.17
CA LEU A 48 0.37 -15.70 2.53
C LEU A 48 0.99 -16.17 3.86
N ASP A 49 0.24 -16.83 4.74
CA ASP A 49 0.74 -17.41 6.00
C ASP A 49 1.18 -18.89 5.84
N SER A 50 1.32 -19.37 4.60
CA SER A 50 1.82 -20.72 4.29
C SER A 50 3.33 -20.73 4.03
N ASN A 51 4.02 -21.80 4.45
CA ASN A 51 5.44 -22.07 4.20
C ASN A 51 5.82 -22.23 2.70
N SER A 52 4.93 -21.92 1.76
CA SER A 52 5.14 -22.19 0.33
C SER A 52 5.81 -21.01 -0.37
N GLY A 53 7.09 -21.16 -0.68
CA GLY A 53 7.93 -20.06 -1.19
C GLY A 53 7.55 -19.50 -2.57
N ILE A 54 6.75 -20.20 -3.38
CA ILE A 54 6.35 -19.73 -4.72
C ILE A 54 5.05 -18.88 -4.65
N PRO A 55 3.91 -19.37 -4.13
CA PRO A 55 2.68 -18.57 -4.06
C PRO A 55 2.85 -17.25 -3.30
N ILE A 56 3.59 -17.25 -2.18
CA ILE A 56 3.86 -16.03 -1.40
C ILE A 56 4.66 -14.99 -2.21
N ARG A 57 5.63 -15.43 -3.03
CA ARG A 57 6.45 -14.54 -3.87
C ARG A 57 5.65 -13.93 -5.01
N GLU A 58 4.71 -14.67 -5.61
CA GLU A 58 3.84 -14.11 -6.64
C GLU A 58 2.80 -13.16 -6.04
N ALA A 59 2.19 -13.52 -4.91
CA ALA A 59 1.25 -12.68 -4.19
C ALA A 59 1.87 -11.36 -3.71
N THR A 60 3.08 -11.37 -3.12
CA THR A 60 3.78 -10.12 -2.76
C THR A 60 4.27 -9.34 -3.99
N GLY A 61 4.62 -10.02 -5.09
CA GLY A 61 4.95 -9.35 -6.35
C GLY A 61 3.78 -8.60 -6.95
N PHE A 62 2.60 -9.21 -6.94
CA PHE A 62 1.35 -8.60 -7.39
C PHE A 62 0.94 -7.44 -6.47
N ALA A 63 0.98 -7.64 -5.15
CA ALA A 63 0.70 -6.58 -4.17
C ALA A 63 1.67 -5.39 -4.32
N ALA A 64 2.95 -5.63 -4.62
CA ALA A 64 3.94 -4.58 -4.87
C ALA A 64 3.59 -3.71 -6.09
N GLY A 65 2.96 -4.27 -7.13
CA GLY A 65 2.47 -3.50 -8.28
C GLY A 65 1.19 -2.73 -7.99
N ILE A 66 0.22 -3.35 -7.30
CA ILE A 66 -1.14 -2.78 -7.15
C ILE A 66 -1.23 -1.81 -5.97
N VAL A 67 -0.68 -2.13 -4.79
CA VAL A 67 -0.85 -1.30 -3.58
C VAL A 67 -0.31 0.12 -3.76
N PRO A 68 0.88 0.36 -4.34
CA PRO A 68 1.35 1.72 -4.57
C PRO A 68 0.48 2.51 -5.56
N MET A 69 -0.10 1.83 -6.57
CA MET A 69 -0.96 2.47 -7.55
C MET A 69 -2.31 2.91 -6.96
N LEU A 70 -2.87 2.12 -6.05
CA LEU A 70 -4.08 2.49 -5.31
C LEU A 70 -3.84 3.71 -4.40
N LEU A 71 -2.63 3.86 -3.86
CA LEU A 71 -2.22 5.01 -3.04
C LEU A 71 -1.93 6.30 -3.84
N VAL A 72 -1.81 6.26 -5.17
CA VAL A 72 -1.49 7.47 -5.98
C VAL A 72 -2.52 8.57 -5.74
N ASP A 73 -3.79 8.20 -5.63
CA ASP A 73 -4.88 9.14 -5.40
C ASP A 73 -4.82 9.77 -3.99
N ARG A 74 -4.43 8.98 -2.98
CA ARG A 74 -4.13 9.47 -1.63
C ARG A 74 -2.98 10.47 -1.61
N PHE A 75 -1.94 10.23 -2.40
CA PHE A 75 -0.82 11.16 -2.52
C PHE A 75 -1.23 12.46 -3.21
N ARG A 76 -2.17 12.41 -4.17
CA ARG A 76 -2.80 13.60 -4.77
C ARG A 76 -3.64 14.38 -3.76
N SER A 77 -4.49 13.70 -2.98
CA SER A 77 -5.40 14.37 -2.05
C SER A 77 -4.67 15.14 -0.93
N ILE A 78 -3.46 14.70 -0.54
CA ILE A 78 -2.60 15.42 0.42
C ILE A 78 -1.65 16.46 -0.23
N GLY A 79 -1.86 16.79 -1.51
CA GLY A 79 -1.08 17.82 -2.22
C GLY A 79 0.38 17.45 -2.46
N MET A 80 0.74 16.16 -2.51
CA MET A 80 2.11 15.73 -2.76
C MET A 80 2.54 16.12 -4.18
N PRO A 81 3.77 16.62 -4.41
CA PRO A 81 4.29 16.84 -5.77
C PRO A 81 4.55 15.51 -6.49
N TYR A 82 4.35 15.49 -7.81
CA TYR A 82 4.44 14.30 -8.66
C TYR A 82 5.72 13.47 -8.44
N ASP A 83 6.89 14.11 -8.43
CA ASP A 83 8.18 13.43 -8.26
C ASP A 83 8.28 12.67 -6.92
N ARG A 84 7.66 13.19 -5.85
CA ARG A 84 7.58 12.48 -4.56
C ARG A 84 6.63 11.30 -4.62
N MET A 85 5.53 11.38 -5.38
CA MET A 85 4.65 10.23 -5.60
C MET A 85 5.40 9.12 -6.33
N VAL A 86 6.13 9.44 -7.39
CA VAL A 86 6.93 8.47 -8.16
C VAL A 86 7.99 7.82 -7.27
N LEU A 87 8.71 8.61 -6.48
CA LEU A 87 9.74 8.11 -5.56
C LEU A 87 9.16 7.23 -4.44
N ILE A 88 8.05 7.64 -3.81
CA ILE A 88 7.40 6.85 -2.74
C ILE A 88 6.75 5.59 -3.30
N THR A 89 6.07 5.64 -4.45
CA THR A 89 5.49 4.44 -5.07
C THR A 89 6.55 3.43 -5.50
N ALA A 90 7.68 3.90 -6.04
CA ALA A 90 8.84 3.04 -6.32
C ALA A 90 9.40 2.40 -5.04
N ILE A 91 9.64 3.18 -3.98
CA ILE A 91 10.11 2.64 -2.68
C ILE A 91 9.13 1.59 -2.13
N LEU A 92 7.83 1.88 -2.16
CA LEU A 92 6.80 0.93 -1.71
C LEU A 92 6.81 -0.36 -2.56
N TYR A 93 7.00 -0.28 -3.87
CA TYR A 93 7.19 -1.46 -4.71
C TYR A 93 8.38 -2.30 -4.21
N PHE A 94 9.55 -1.70 -4.00
CA PHE A 94 10.73 -2.43 -3.52
C PHE A 94 10.52 -3.04 -2.13
N VAL A 95 9.94 -2.28 -1.20
CA VAL A 95 9.65 -2.77 0.17
C VAL A 95 8.68 -3.95 0.13
N ILE A 96 7.56 -3.85 -0.59
CA ILE A 96 6.58 -4.94 -0.66
C ILE A 96 7.15 -6.15 -1.42
N ARG A 97 7.87 -5.93 -2.54
CA ARG A 97 8.43 -6.99 -3.39
C ARG A 97 9.50 -7.82 -2.67
N PHE A 98 10.42 -7.17 -1.97
CA PHE A 98 11.62 -7.82 -1.41
C PHE A 98 11.54 -8.06 0.10
N ALA A 99 10.91 -7.17 0.88
CA ALA A 99 10.75 -7.35 2.32
C ALA A 99 9.38 -7.92 2.73
N GLY A 100 8.33 -7.75 1.91
CA GLY A 100 6.95 -8.10 2.27
C GLY A 100 6.76 -9.53 2.80
N ALA A 101 7.33 -10.54 2.12
CA ALA A 101 7.23 -11.94 2.57
C ALA A 101 7.93 -12.20 3.91
N GLN A 102 9.09 -11.54 4.16
CA GLN A 102 9.80 -11.63 5.44
C GLN A 102 9.05 -10.89 6.56
N LEU A 103 8.40 -9.77 6.21
CA LEU A 103 7.63 -8.95 7.14
C LEU A 103 6.38 -9.71 7.61
N LEU A 104 5.68 -10.35 6.67
CA LEU A 104 4.58 -11.26 6.95
C LEU A 104 5.04 -12.37 7.90
N GLY A 105 6.06 -13.16 7.54
CA GLY A 105 6.56 -14.25 8.39
C GLY A 105 7.05 -13.85 9.80
N ARG A 106 7.29 -12.55 10.07
CA ARG A 106 7.57 -12.03 11.42
C ARG A 106 6.31 -11.58 12.18
N PHE A 107 5.29 -11.07 11.49
CA PHE A 107 4.06 -10.56 12.10
C PHE A 107 2.88 -11.54 12.07
N THR A 108 2.99 -12.64 11.32
CA THR A 108 2.01 -13.74 11.29
C THR A 108 2.52 -14.91 12.13
N VAL A 109 1.66 -15.44 13.00
CA VAL A 109 1.93 -16.72 13.67
C VAL A 109 1.32 -17.80 12.78
N HIS A 110 2.17 -18.62 12.15
CA HIS A 110 1.75 -19.62 11.16
C HIS A 110 0.56 -20.47 11.62
N ARG A 111 -0.50 -20.46 10.80
CA ARG A 111 -1.79 -21.13 11.02
C ARG A 111 -2.54 -20.69 12.28
N GLY A 112 -2.18 -19.53 12.82
CA GLY A 112 -2.84 -18.87 13.95
C GLY A 112 -4.15 -18.22 13.53
N MET A 113 -4.28 -16.93 13.75
CA MET A 113 -5.48 -16.15 13.42
C MET A 113 -5.55 -15.68 11.96
N PHE A 114 -4.59 -16.04 11.09
CA PHE A 114 -4.58 -15.58 9.69
C PHE A 114 -5.70 -16.18 8.82
N HIS A 115 -6.17 -17.39 9.11
CA HIS A 115 -7.48 -17.87 8.64
C HIS A 115 -8.52 -17.60 9.74
N SER A 116 -9.12 -16.41 9.72
CA SER A 116 -10.22 -16.00 10.62
C SER A 116 -10.99 -14.81 10.06
N ILE A 117 -12.23 -14.58 10.53
CA ILE A 117 -12.99 -13.36 10.17
C ILE A 117 -12.25 -12.07 10.61
N PRO A 118 -11.69 -11.96 11.83
CA PRO A 118 -10.87 -10.80 12.22
C PRO A 118 -9.72 -10.48 11.26
N ALA A 119 -9.05 -11.48 10.69
CA ALA A 119 -8.02 -11.25 9.67
C ALA A 119 -8.60 -10.69 8.36
N GLY A 120 -9.75 -11.22 7.90
CA GLY A 120 -10.47 -10.67 6.75
C GLY A 120 -10.90 -9.22 6.95
N LEU A 121 -11.38 -8.87 8.15
CA LEU A 121 -11.74 -7.49 8.50
C LEU A 121 -10.52 -6.55 8.55
N ILE A 122 -9.36 -7.03 9.02
CA ILE A 122 -8.10 -6.27 8.94
C ILE A 122 -7.76 -5.97 7.48
N PHE A 123 -7.79 -6.97 6.59
CA PHE A 123 -7.49 -6.75 5.17
C PHE A 123 -8.51 -5.83 4.48
N ALA A 124 -9.80 -5.95 4.81
CA ALA A 124 -10.83 -5.05 4.32
C ALA A 124 -10.62 -3.60 4.79
N GLY A 125 -10.30 -3.39 6.07
CA GLY A 125 -10.00 -2.06 6.61
C GLY A 125 -8.70 -1.46 6.04
N LEU A 126 -7.66 -2.26 5.83
CA LEU A 126 -6.46 -1.82 5.10
C LEU A 126 -6.79 -1.43 3.66
N ALA A 127 -7.65 -2.19 2.97
CA ALA A 127 -8.11 -1.84 1.63
C ALA A 127 -8.93 -0.53 1.62
N PHE A 128 -9.77 -0.27 2.63
CA PHE A 128 -10.47 1.00 2.80
C PHE A 128 -9.51 2.19 2.97
N LEU A 129 -8.45 2.01 3.75
CA LEU A 129 -7.44 3.05 4.01
C LEU A 129 -6.53 3.30 2.78
N ILE A 130 -6.27 2.27 1.98
CA ILE A 130 -5.42 2.33 0.79
C ILE A 130 -6.17 2.83 -0.45
N CYS A 131 -7.44 2.45 -0.63
CA CYS A 131 -8.17 2.70 -1.87
C CYS A 131 -8.91 4.04 -1.86
N GLY A 132 -8.89 4.71 -3.02
CA GLY A 132 -9.87 5.73 -3.44
C GLY A 132 -9.72 7.13 -2.80
N PRO A 133 -10.43 8.12 -3.36
CA PRO A 133 -10.41 9.51 -2.88
C PRO A 133 -10.83 9.64 -1.42
N ALA A 134 -10.39 10.72 -0.76
CA ALA A 134 -10.73 10.99 0.63
C ALA A 134 -12.24 11.19 0.83
N ASP A 135 -12.92 11.77 -0.15
CA ASP A 135 -14.31 12.19 -0.18
C ASP A 135 -15.32 11.08 -0.58
N GLU A 136 -14.91 10.11 -1.39
CA GLU A 136 -15.81 9.05 -1.89
C GLU A 136 -15.89 7.80 -0.99
N TYR A 137 -16.42 7.92 0.22
CA TYR A 137 -16.54 6.80 1.17
C TYR A 137 -17.25 5.56 0.60
N GLN A 138 -18.26 5.74 -0.27
CA GLN A 138 -19.03 4.63 -0.87
C GLN A 138 -18.14 3.71 -1.71
N VAL A 139 -17.31 4.27 -2.58
CA VAL A 139 -16.38 3.53 -3.44
C VAL A 139 -15.32 2.80 -2.61
N ARG A 140 -14.91 3.39 -1.48
CA ARG A 140 -13.97 2.77 -0.53
C ARG A 140 -14.58 1.58 0.20
N TYR A 141 -15.81 1.71 0.71
CA TYR A 141 -16.54 0.60 1.31
C TYR A 141 -16.79 -0.53 0.32
N PHE A 142 -17.06 -0.24 -0.95
CA PHE A 142 -17.16 -1.25 -2.00
C PHE A 142 -15.82 -1.97 -2.26
N LYS A 143 -14.71 -1.24 -2.42
CA LYS A 143 -13.38 -1.84 -2.63
C LYS A 143 -12.91 -2.63 -1.39
N ALA A 144 -13.24 -2.18 -0.18
CA ALA A 144 -13.03 -2.92 1.06
C ALA A 144 -13.89 -4.18 1.16
N GLY A 145 -15.17 -4.09 0.78
CA GLY A 145 -16.10 -5.21 0.69
C GLY A 145 -15.63 -6.27 -0.30
N ALA A 146 -15.15 -5.86 -1.48
CA ALA A 146 -14.53 -6.75 -2.45
C ALA A 146 -13.38 -7.57 -1.85
N VAL A 147 -12.46 -6.90 -1.15
CA VAL A 147 -11.34 -7.57 -0.46
C VAL A 147 -11.82 -8.52 0.63
N PHE A 148 -12.87 -8.15 1.37
CA PHE A 148 -13.49 -9.02 2.36
C PHE A 148 -14.12 -10.28 1.72
N PHE A 149 -14.92 -10.13 0.66
CA PHE A 149 -15.60 -11.25 0.01
C PHE A 149 -14.62 -12.20 -0.69
N GLY A 150 -13.58 -11.67 -1.34
CA GLY A 150 -12.52 -12.50 -1.92
C GLY A 150 -11.76 -13.29 -0.86
N PHE A 151 -11.34 -12.65 0.23
CA PHE A 151 -10.75 -13.33 1.40
C PHE A 151 -11.69 -14.39 1.99
N MET A 152 -12.98 -14.06 2.13
CA MET A 152 -13.97 -15.00 2.66
C MET A 152 -14.19 -16.19 1.74
N SER A 153 -14.16 -16.02 0.40
CA SER A 153 -14.34 -17.12 -0.55
C SER A 153 -13.29 -18.22 -0.36
N HIS A 154 -12.05 -17.85 -0.03
CA HIS A 154 -10.99 -18.80 0.33
C HIS A 154 -11.34 -19.59 1.59
N LEU A 155 -11.75 -18.89 2.66
CA LEU A 155 -12.13 -19.53 3.93
C LEU A 155 -13.33 -20.48 3.75
N PHE A 156 -14.33 -20.11 2.95
CA PHE A 156 -15.46 -20.98 2.62
C PHE A 156 -15.04 -22.21 1.80
N LEU A 157 -14.13 -22.07 0.82
CA LEU A 157 -13.60 -23.20 0.06
C LEU A 157 -12.81 -24.17 0.94
N ASP A 158 -11.98 -23.66 1.84
CA ASP A 158 -11.24 -24.46 2.81
C ASP A 158 -12.16 -25.31 3.69
N GLU A 159 -13.29 -24.71 4.08
CA GLU A 159 -14.34 -25.33 4.89
C GLU A 159 -15.09 -26.41 4.10
N LEU A 160 -15.55 -26.08 2.88
CA LEU A 160 -16.24 -27.00 1.97
C LEU A 160 -15.39 -28.22 1.60
N TYR A 161 -14.12 -28.03 1.25
CA TYR A 161 -13.18 -29.13 0.95
C TYR A 161 -12.76 -29.94 2.19
N SER A 162 -13.16 -29.53 3.39
CA SER A 162 -13.01 -30.33 4.61
C SER A 162 -14.16 -31.34 4.81
N ILE A 163 -15.28 -31.15 4.12
CA ILE A 163 -16.34 -32.16 3.96
C ILE A 163 -15.87 -33.18 2.92
N GLN A 164 -15.65 -34.43 3.33
CA GLN A 164 -15.24 -35.49 2.41
C GLN A 164 -16.34 -36.56 2.29
N TRP A 165 -16.83 -36.74 1.07
CA TRP A 165 -17.67 -37.87 0.71
C TRP A 165 -16.78 -39.08 0.39
N GLN A 166 -16.78 -40.08 1.25
CA GLN A 166 -15.97 -41.29 1.04
C GLN A 166 -16.78 -42.53 1.42
N GLY A 167 -16.97 -43.44 0.45
CA GLY A 167 -17.64 -44.73 0.67
C GLY A 167 -19.11 -44.63 1.12
N GLY A 168 -19.88 -43.66 0.62
CA GLY A 168 -21.30 -43.52 0.94
C GLY A 168 -21.60 -42.90 2.31
N THR A 169 -20.59 -42.39 3.02
CA THR A 169 -20.76 -41.67 4.29
C THR A 169 -20.16 -40.28 4.22
N TRP A 170 -20.87 -39.29 4.79
CA TRP A 170 -20.32 -37.95 5.03
C TRP A 170 -19.30 -38.01 6.16
N ARG A 171 -18.01 -37.77 5.86
CA ARG A 171 -16.97 -37.61 6.87
C ARG A 171 -16.52 -36.15 6.92
N LEU A 172 -16.98 -35.44 7.95
CA LEU A 172 -16.38 -34.16 8.33
C LEU A 172 -14.97 -34.40 8.86
N LYS A 173 -13.99 -33.66 8.36
CA LYS A 173 -12.69 -33.55 9.04
C LYS A 173 -12.85 -32.82 10.36
N ARG A 174 -11.99 -33.14 11.33
CA ARG A 174 -11.93 -32.47 12.66
C ARG A 174 -11.54 -30.98 12.59
N SER A 175 -11.26 -30.47 11.39
CA SER A 175 -11.05 -29.05 11.07
C SER A 175 -12.34 -28.32 10.69
N PHE A 176 -13.48 -29.00 10.56
CA PHE A 176 -14.72 -28.38 10.15
C PHE A 176 -15.16 -27.29 11.15
N GLY A 177 -15.47 -26.10 10.66
CA GLY A 177 -15.80 -24.91 11.43
C GLY A 177 -14.60 -24.08 11.91
N THR A 178 -13.35 -24.39 11.50
CA THR A 178 -12.17 -23.62 11.93
C THR A 178 -11.80 -22.45 11.04
N ALA A 179 -12.32 -22.36 9.81
CA ALA A 179 -12.06 -21.23 8.92
C ALA A 179 -12.81 -19.96 9.39
N ILE A 180 -14.06 -20.14 9.83
CA ILE A 180 -14.97 -19.07 10.30
C ILE A 180 -14.73 -18.74 11.80
N LYS A 181 -13.58 -19.13 12.36
CA LYS A 181 -13.29 -18.91 13.78
C LYS A 181 -13.15 -17.41 14.10
N LEU A 182 -13.65 -17.01 15.27
CA LEU A 182 -13.36 -15.72 15.88
C LEU A 182 -12.15 -15.80 16.84
N TRP A 183 -11.84 -16.99 17.35
CA TRP A 183 -10.76 -17.21 18.32
C TRP A 183 -9.90 -18.41 17.95
N GLY A 184 -8.58 -18.24 18.07
CA GLY A 184 -7.57 -19.29 17.95
C GLY A 184 -7.20 -19.90 19.31
N LYS A 185 -6.40 -20.98 19.27
CA LYS A 185 -5.94 -21.70 20.47
C LYS A 185 -4.81 -21.00 21.22
N ASN A 186 -4.14 -20.02 20.59
CA ASN A 186 -3.02 -19.29 21.18
C ASN A 186 -3.49 -17.89 21.58
N GLY A 187 -3.49 -17.59 22.88
CA GLY A 187 -3.90 -16.30 23.42
C GLY A 187 -3.10 -15.11 22.87
N TRP A 188 -1.81 -15.28 22.58
CA TRP A 188 -0.98 -14.23 21.99
C TRP A 188 -1.38 -13.92 20.54
N ALA A 189 -1.69 -14.95 19.75
CA ALA A 189 -2.17 -14.76 18.38
C ALA A 189 -3.54 -14.05 18.35
N ASN A 190 -4.43 -14.41 19.29
CA ASN A 190 -5.72 -13.75 19.46
C ASN A 190 -5.53 -12.27 19.83
N PHE A 191 -4.75 -12.00 20.87
CA PHE A 191 -4.45 -10.62 21.31
C PHE A 191 -3.87 -9.79 20.17
N SER A 192 -2.79 -10.26 19.52
CA SER A 192 -2.16 -9.54 18.40
C SER A 192 -3.12 -9.25 17.24
N THR A 193 -3.98 -10.20 16.86
CA THR A 193 -4.98 -9.98 15.81
C THR A 193 -6.04 -8.99 16.23
N TYR A 194 -6.60 -9.08 17.43
CA TYR A 194 -7.62 -8.13 17.89
C TYR A 194 -7.03 -6.73 18.10
N THR A 195 -5.79 -6.59 18.61
CA THR A 195 -5.09 -5.30 18.66
C THR A 195 -4.92 -4.69 17.27
N LYS A 196 -4.49 -5.46 16.26
CA LYS A 196 -4.38 -5.00 14.87
C LYS A 196 -5.75 -4.60 14.30
N LEU A 197 -6.79 -5.38 14.56
CA LEU A 197 -8.16 -5.07 14.15
C LEU A 197 -8.66 -3.77 14.79
N THR A 198 -8.42 -3.56 16.09
CA THR A 198 -8.77 -2.31 16.79
C THR A 198 -8.00 -1.12 16.22
N ILE A 199 -6.70 -1.25 15.95
CA ILE A 199 -5.91 -0.17 15.33
C ILE A 199 -6.47 0.21 13.95
N VAL A 200 -6.73 -0.78 13.09
CA VAL A 200 -7.30 -0.54 11.75
C VAL A 200 -8.72 0.03 11.85
N ALA A 201 -9.56 -0.45 12.77
CA ALA A 201 -10.91 0.07 12.98
C ALA A 201 -10.90 1.52 13.49
N VAL A 202 -9.97 1.88 14.38
CA VAL A 202 -9.75 3.28 14.80
C VAL A 202 -9.30 4.11 13.61
N MET A 203 -8.27 3.71 12.86
CA MET A 203 -7.82 4.44 11.67
C MET A 203 -8.92 4.66 10.61
N VAL A 204 -9.83 3.69 10.44
CA VAL A 204 -11.01 3.82 9.56
C VAL A 204 -12.05 4.78 10.15
N ALA A 205 -12.23 4.84 11.47
CA ALA A 205 -13.14 5.78 12.12
C ALA A 205 -12.58 7.21 12.20
N SER A 206 -11.25 7.37 12.30
CA SER A 206 -10.53 8.66 12.29
C SER A 206 -10.49 9.32 10.91
N GLU A 207 -10.98 8.64 9.88
CA GLU A 207 -10.95 9.11 8.50
C GLU A 207 -12.01 10.22 8.28
N PRO A 208 -11.67 11.41 7.72
CA PRO A 208 -12.58 12.54 7.67
C PRO A 208 -13.95 12.24 7.01
N SER A 209 -13.97 11.36 6.01
CA SER A 209 -15.20 10.93 5.33
C SER A 209 -16.08 9.97 6.13
N VAL A 210 -15.50 9.27 7.11
CA VAL A 210 -16.24 8.42 8.05
C VAL A 210 -16.69 9.26 9.24
N MET A 211 -15.85 10.20 9.70
CA MET A 211 -16.21 11.12 10.78
C MET A 211 -17.42 11.97 10.42
N SER A 212 -17.46 12.61 9.25
CA SER A 212 -18.61 13.43 8.83
C SER A 212 -19.92 12.63 8.76
N TYR A 213 -19.86 11.37 8.30
CA TYR A 213 -21.01 10.46 8.32
C TYR A 213 -21.43 10.06 9.75
N LEU A 214 -20.46 9.87 10.65
CA LEU A 214 -20.72 9.57 12.06
C LEU A 214 -21.30 10.79 12.81
N GLU A 215 -20.85 12.00 12.52
CA GLU A 215 -21.41 13.25 13.07
C GLU A 215 -22.87 13.43 12.65
N GLU A 216 -23.19 13.21 11.37
CA GLU A 216 -24.56 13.30 10.84
C GLU A 216 -25.49 12.24 11.46
N ARG A 217 -24.99 11.01 11.67
CA ARG A 217 -25.84 9.86 12.01
C ARG A 217 -25.83 9.46 13.49
N TYR A 218 -24.72 9.64 14.20
CA TYR A 218 -24.47 9.16 15.56
C TYR A 218 -23.51 10.11 16.32
N PRO A 219 -23.93 11.34 16.68
CA PRO A 219 -23.04 12.35 17.27
C PRO A 219 -22.31 11.88 18.54
N GLU A 220 -22.96 11.10 19.41
CA GLU A 220 -22.31 10.52 20.61
C GLU A 220 -21.14 9.57 20.29
N LEU A 221 -21.13 8.95 19.09
CA LEU A 221 -20.02 8.12 18.63
C LEU A 221 -18.91 8.98 18.01
N ALA A 222 -19.25 10.01 17.23
CA ALA A 222 -18.28 10.95 16.67
C ALA A 222 -17.44 11.61 17.80
N ASP A 223 -18.12 12.15 18.82
CA ASP A 223 -17.51 12.68 20.07
C ASP A 223 -16.49 11.73 20.71
N ARG A 224 -16.78 10.43 20.69
CA ARG A 224 -15.90 9.40 21.29
C ARG A 224 -14.70 9.09 20.41
N VAL A 225 -14.85 9.11 19.09
CA VAL A 225 -13.75 8.91 18.15
C VAL A 225 -12.84 10.14 18.14
N GLN A 226 -13.41 11.35 18.16
CA GLN A 226 -12.64 12.59 18.22
C GLN A 226 -11.73 12.64 19.46
N ARG A 227 -12.27 12.33 20.66
CA ARG A 227 -11.44 12.25 21.89
C ARG A 227 -10.33 11.19 21.81
N ILE A 228 -10.51 10.12 21.03
CA ILE A 228 -9.46 9.11 20.80
C ILE A 228 -8.38 9.67 19.86
N ASN A 229 -8.76 10.42 18.82
CA ASN A 229 -7.83 11.06 17.90
C ASN A 229 -6.99 12.12 18.63
N GLU A 230 -7.62 12.99 19.41
CA GLU A 230 -6.94 14.01 20.23
C GLU A 230 -5.91 13.37 21.18
N ALA A 231 -6.30 12.31 21.89
CA ALA A 231 -5.38 11.56 22.76
C ALA A 231 -4.24 10.87 21.98
N GLN A 232 -4.47 10.45 20.73
CA GLN A 232 -3.41 9.91 19.86
C GLN A 232 -2.43 11.00 19.43
N ASP A 233 -2.91 12.18 19.01
CA ASP A 233 -2.07 13.31 18.61
C ASP A 233 -1.24 13.85 19.78
N GLU A 234 -1.81 13.91 20.99
CA GLU A 234 -1.05 14.20 22.22
C GLU A 234 0.05 13.17 22.46
N LEU A 235 -0.24 11.87 22.34
CA LEU A 235 0.76 10.80 22.50
C LEU A 235 1.88 10.88 21.46
N VAL A 236 1.54 11.10 20.20
CA VAL A 236 2.50 11.25 19.09
C VAL A 236 3.37 12.50 19.29
N THR A 237 2.78 13.62 19.70
CA THR A 237 3.51 14.87 19.98
C THR A 237 4.45 14.69 21.17
N ASN A 238 3.98 14.12 22.28
CA ASN A 238 4.82 13.83 23.45
C ASN A 238 6.00 12.89 23.13
N VAL A 239 5.82 11.89 22.26
CA VAL A 239 6.91 11.01 21.80
C VAL A 239 7.88 11.78 20.90
N ARG A 240 7.36 12.57 19.95
CA ARG A 240 8.15 13.40 19.03
C ARG A 240 9.02 14.40 19.80
N ASP A 241 8.46 15.10 20.77
CA ASP A 241 9.16 16.10 21.57
C ASP A 241 10.25 15.47 22.44
N ARG A 242 10.01 14.27 22.99
CA ARG A 242 11.05 13.49 23.69
C ARG A 242 12.19 13.04 22.77
N VAL A 243 11.89 12.70 21.52
CA VAL A 243 12.91 12.34 20.52
C VAL A 243 13.73 13.57 20.11
N HIS A 244 13.11 14.74 19.95
CA HIS A 244 13.82 15.99 19.67
C HIS A 244 14.64 16.48 20.88
N ALA A 245 14.08 16.48 22.09
CA ALA A 245 14.80 16.83 23.31
C ALA A 245 15.98 15.88 23.59
N GLY A 246 15.87 14.60 23.22
CA GLY A 246 16.98 13.64 23.27
C GLY A 246 18.10 13.88 22.24
N SER A 247 17.93 14.83 21.31
CA SER A 247 18.93 15.20 20.30
C SER A 247 19.70 16.48 20.63
N GLU A 248 19.29 17.23 21.66
CA GLU A 248 20.03 18.38 22.19
C GLU A 248 20.98 17.93 23.31
N THR A 249 22.22 17.59 22.96
CA THR A 249 23.30 17.45 23.96
C THR A 249 23.64 18.83 24.55
N PRO A 250 23.56 19.06 25.88
CA PRO A 250 24.00 20.30 26.49
C PRO A 250 25.52 20.41 26.35
N ASN A 251 25.98 21.34 25.50
CA ASN A 251 27.41 21.59 25.33
C ASN A 251 27.90 22.55 26.43
N GLU A 252 27.79 22.11 27.68
CA GLU A 252 28.16 22.88 28.87
C GLU A 252 29.62 22.58 29.24
N THR A 253 30.54 23.43 28.79
CA THR A 253 31.90 23.50 29.36
C THR A 253 32.09 24.85 30.04
N THR A 254 31.60 24.93 31.28
CA THR A 254 31.88 26.06 32.16
C THR A 254 33.32 25.99 32.64
N ALA A 255 34.18 26.88 32.14
CA ALA A 255 35.50 27.15 32.70
C ALA A 255 35.59 28.62 33.10
N ALA A 256 35.17 28.92 34.33
CA ALA A 256 35.34 30.25 34.89
C ALA A 256 36.82 30.53 35.17
N ASN A 257 37.27 31.74 34.89
CA ASN A 257 38.23 32.42 35.76
C ASN A 257 38.12 33.93 35.64
N HIS A 258 38.17 34.59 36.80
CA HIS A 258 37.89 36.00 36.98
C HIS A 258 39.15 36.67 37.53
N SER A 259 39.71 37.65 36.81
CA SER A 259 40.84 38.45 37.32
C SER A 259 40.81 39.88 36.76
N THR A 260 40.61 40.83 37.67
CA THR A 260 40.63 42.28 37.45
C THR A 260 42.04 42.87 37.42
N THR A 261 42.30 43.83 36.53
CA THR A 261 43.06 45.09 36.78
C THR A 261 43.01 46.05 35.57
N PRO A 262 43.15 47.38 35.74
CA PRO A 262 42.99 48.38 34.66
C PRO A 262 44.27 49.08 34.18
N ASP A 263 44.12 49.83 33.07
CA ASP A 263 44.91 50.96 32.55
C ASP A 263 46.42 50.83 32.25
N SER A 264 46.81 51.14 30.99
CA SER A 264 47.44 52.44 30.64
C SER A 264 48.00 52.51 29.20
N SER A 265 47.77 53.63 28.49
CA SER A 265 48.50 54.13 27.29
C SER A 265 48.52 53.24 26.01
N SER A 266 48.67 53.71 24.76
CA SER A 266 48.40 54.99 24.04
C SER A 266 48.59 54.68 22.52
N ALA A 267 48.36 55.53 21.50
CA ALA A 267 47.93 56.93 21.37
C ALA A 267 47.31 57.17 19.96
N THR A 268 46.54 58.26 19.78
CA THR A 268 46.20 58.92 18.48
C THR A 268 45.41 58.12 17.41
N ALA A 269 44.55 58.69 16.56
CA ALA A 269 44.26 60.11 16.26
C ALA A 269 42.75 60.36 16.07
N ASN A 270 42.34 61.62 16.21
CA ASN A 270 40.96 62.11 16.17
C ASN A 270 40.72 62.94 14.90
N TRP A 271 39.66 62.69 14.10
CA TRP A 271 39.10 63.66 13.15
C TRP A 271 37.61 63.40 12.80
N LEU A 272 36.74 64.29 13.31
CA LEU A 272 35.56 64.92 12.69
C LEU A 272 34.44 64.12 11.97
N GLN A 273 33.22 64.40 12.46
CA GLN A 273 31.87 64.22 11.88
C GLN A 273 31.43 65.56 11.19
N PRO A 274 30.24 65.80 10.57
CA PRO A 274 29.10 64.94 10.13
C PRO A 274 28.71 64.99 8.63
N GLY A 275 27.90 64.01 8.20
CA GLY A 275 26.58 64.24 7.56
C GLY A 275 26.45 64.63 6.07
N ARG A 276 25.79 63.77 5.28
CA ARG A 276 24.86 64.18 4.20
C ARG A 276 23.91 63.03 3.81
N THR A 277 22.67 63.39 3.49
CA THR A 277 21.59 62.51 3.00
C THR A 277 21.50 62.53 1.48
N GLN A 278 21.17 61.40 0.84
CA GLN A 278 20.47 61.39 -0.45
C GLN A 278 19.76 60.05 -0.72
N SER A 279 18.64 60.13 -1.45
CA SER A 279 17.79 59.03 -1.94
C SER A 279 18.46 58.27 -3.12
N SER A 280 17.96 57.17 -3.71
CA SER A 280 16.56 56.84 -4.02
C SER A 280 16.37 55.39 -4.57
N GLN A 281 15.12 54.91 -4.52
CA GLN A 281 14.45 53.92 -5.41
C GLN A 281 14.78 52.39 -5.26
N PRO A 282 13.76 51.51 -5.34
CA PRO A 282 13.89 50.05 -5.20
C PRO A 282 13.92 49.30 -6.55
N THR A 283 14.58 48.14 -6.58
CA THR A 283 14.60 47.22 -7.74
C THR A 283 13.37 46.32 -7.78
N SER A 284 12.62 46.35 -8.88
CA SER A 284 11.52 45.44 -9.19
C SER A 284 12.01 44.20 -9.98
N TYR A 285 11.38 43.05 -9.73
CA TYR A 285 11.60 41.81 -10.50
C TYR A 285 10.63 41.74 -11.70
N PRO A 286 11.07 41.31 -12.89
CA PRO A 286 10.19 41.12 -14.05
C PRO A 286 9.48 39.76 -14.01
N THR A 287 8.21 39.74 -14.40
CA THR A 287 7.41 38.53 -14.63
C THR A 287 7.67 37.93 -16.02
N PRO A 288 7.60 36.59 -16.20
CA PRO A 288 7.64 35.98 -17.52
C PRO A 288 6.32 36.20 -18.28
N ASN A 289 6.39 36.78 -19.47
CA ASN A 289 5.22 36.98 -20.34
C ASN A 289 4.92 35.72 -21.17
N SER A 290 3.65 35.38 -21.31
CA SER A 290 3.15 34.26 -22.10
C SER A 290 2.95 34.64 -23.57
N ASN A 291 3.73 34.06 -24.48
CA ASN A 291 3.32 33.72 -25.87
C ASN A 291 4.43 32.92 -26.58
N PRO A 292 4.14 31.77 -27.23
CA PRO A 292 5.13 31.01 -27.98
C PRO A 292 5.32 31.56 -29.42
N PRO A 293 6.54 31.55 -29.98
CA PRO A 293 6.75 31.91 -31.38
C PRO A 293 6.28 30.79 -32.31
N SER A 294 5.25 31.08 -33.11
CA SER A 294 4.82 30.22 -34.21
C SER A 294 5.83 30.28 -35.37
N ASN A 295 6.71 29.28 -35.49
CA ASN A 295 7.35 28.87 -36.76
C ASN A 295 8.19 27.60 -36.58
N PHE A 296 7.59 26.44 -36.85
CA PHE A 296 8.35 25.23 -37.17
C PHE A 296 7.62 24.43 -38.26
N ARG A 297 8.14 24.48 -39.49
CA ARG A 297 7.72 23.57 -40.57
C ARG A 297 8.47 22.25 -40.39
N PRO A 298 7.81 21.08 -40.51
CA PRO A 298 8.54 19.83 -40.58
C PRO A 298 9.29 19.75 -41.91
N SER A 299 10.61 19.59 -41.85
CA SER A 299 11.42 19.20 -43.00
C SER A 299 11.24 17.72 -43.28
N SER A 300 10.78 17.38 -44.48
CA SER A 300 10.79 16.00 -44.99
C SER A 300 12.23 15.52 -45.12
N VAL A 301 12.67 14.66 -44.21
CA VAL A 301 13.90 13.86 -44.34
C VAL A 301 13.49 12.43 -44.60
N GLU A 302 13.73 11.98 -45.81
CA GLU A 302 13.43 10.65 -46.32
C GLU A 302 14.67 9.78 -46.06
N GLU A 303 14.69 9.07 -44.92
CA GLU A 303 15.83 8.20 -44.57
C GLU A 303 15.75 6.84 -45.30
N ASP A 304 16.68 6.66 -46.23
CA ASP A 304 16.91 5.48 -47.07
C ASP A 304 17.42 4.28 -46.22
N PHE A 305 16.50 3.45 -45.72
CA PHE A 305 16.85 2.27 -44.92
C PHE A 305 17.47 1.14 -45.78
N LYS A 306 18.80 1.05 -45.77
CA LYS A 306 19.55 -0.08 -46.34
C LYS A 306 19.90 -1.10 -45.26
N PRO A 307 19.43 -2.36 -45.35
CA PRO A 307 19.83 -3.40 -44.40
C PRO A 307 21.28 -3.82 -44.66
N ASN A 308 22.13 -3.72 -43.64
CA ASN A 308 23.53 -4.11 -43.73
C ASN A 308 23.67 -5.65 -43.69
N ALA A 309 24.29 -6.22 -44.71
CA ALA A 309 24.49 -7.67 -44.83
C ALA A 309 25.73 -8.13 -44.05
N GLY A 310 25.58 -9.10 -43.15
CA GLY A 310 26.67 -9.59 -42.30
C GLY A 310 26.29 -10.80 -41.46
N GLN A 311 25.99 -11.94 -42.11
CA GLN A 311 25.94 -13.23 -41.42
C GLN A 311 27.35 -13.67 -40.96
N PRO A 312 27.40 -14.59 -39.98
CA PRO A 312 27.86 -15.93 -40.34
C PRO A 312 26.78 -17.00 -40.11
N ASP A 313 26.74 -17.95 -41.04
CA ASP A 313 25.86 -19.12 -41.05
C ASP A 313 26.46 -20.28 -40.24
N TYR A 314 25.65 -20.94 -39.40
CA TYR A 314 25.87 -22.34 -39.00
C TYR A 314 24.58 -23.00 -38.51
N GLY A 315 24.24 -24.16 -39.11
CA GLY A 315 23.69 -25.28 -38.34
C GLY A 315 22.24 -25.66 -38.60
N THR A 316 21.98 -26.36 -39.70
CA THR A 316 20.72 -27.06 -39.96
C THR A 316 20.38 -28.14 -38.93
N ALA A 317 19.14 -28.16 -38.42
CA ALA A 317 18.58 -29.28 -37.67
C ALA A 317 17.42 -29.91 -38.47
N ARG A 318 17.44 -31.24 -38.60
CA ARG A 318 16.61 -32.01 -39.56
C ARG A 318 15.26 -32.45 -38.96
N PRO A 319 14.19 -32.61 -39.77
CA PRO A 319 13.07 -33.49 -39.46
C PRO A 319 13.36 -34.96 -39.86
N PHE A 320 12.37 -35.85 -39.67
CA PHE A 320 12.37 -37.32 -39.85
C PHE A 320 13.03 -38.11 -38.71
N TYR A 321 12.36 -39.10 -38.08
CA TYR A 321 11.85 -40.28 -38.78
C TYR A 321 10.52 -40.88 -38.29
N ARG A 322 9.94 -41.68 -39.17
CA ARG A 322 8.70 -42.46 -39.05
C ARG A 322 9.02 -43.88 -38.59
N ALA A 323 8.31 -44.44 -37.61
CA ALA A 323 8.42 -45.84 -37.23
C ALA A 323 7.11 -46.58 -37.49
N SER A 324 7.18 -47.66 -38.27
CA SER A 324 6.05 -48.51 -38.63
C SER A 324 6.50 -49.97 -38.64
N THR A 325 5.95 -50.76 -37.71
CA THR A 325 6.16 -52.22 -37.60
C THR A 325 4.87 -52.81 -37.03
N THR A 326 4.04 -53.40 -37.89
CA THR A 326 3.90 -54.86 -38.15
C THR A 326 2.95 -55.58 -37.20
N LEU A 327 1.95 -56.23 -37.80
CA LEU A 327 1.00 -57.18 -37.21
C LEU A 327 1.70 -58.39 -36.56
N PRO A 328 0.96 -59.17 -35.76
CA PRO A 328 0.84 -60.58 -36.09
C PRO A 328 -0.63 -61.04 -36.23
N GLN A 329 -0.88 -61.87 -37.25
CA GLN A 329 -1.94 -62.88 -37.22
C GLN A 329 -1.31 -64.19 -36.71
N GLN A 330 -1.97 -64.81 -35.72
CA GLN A 330 -2.24 -66.25 -35.65
C GLN A 330 -3.44 -66.46 -34.72
#